data_AF-A0A7R9LY66-F1
#
_entry.id   AF-A0A7R9LY66-F1
#
_cell.length_a   1.000
_cell.length_b   1.000
_cell.length_c   1.000
_cell.angle_alpha   90.00
_cell.angle_beta   90.00
_cell.angle_gamma   90.00
#
_symmetry.space_group_name_H-M   'P 1'
#
loop_
_entity.id
_entity.type
_entity.pdbx_description
1 polymer ?
#
loop_
_entity_poly.entity_id
_entity_poly.type
_entity_poly.pdbx_seq_one_letter_code
_entity_poly.pdbx_strand_id
1 'polypeptide(L)'
;YKEGDEALNWYAVIFGSLDVQVSNTDKVNDVETVCTLGVGTAFGESVLGSGSHSHSIVTQEPCTLLRVKRLDFQDLWSQKSHLMQEIVANCYDSKAVVAAGGGKLREQQSGSLSGSRKGSLEEESNHINDSVDNYHNMSLINTEIPENEPMSPLFRVGWTIRSVIMHSTPQLIRDRKYHLPLPTLYHKCIIGSELIDWILNVTTNTPVRVHSRGQAAAMCQVLLEGQVLIQVTTESQSTTPGADEIQPQFQDRYLLYRFCFDQQIDAVVTTEDKRIAESELMQSLSSLAQLAPDAILRLILRKPPQKRTDEEIESVFEELLHIKALSHLSNSVKKELAAVIAFESHLKKGTIR
;
A
#
# COMPACT_ATOMS: atom_id res chain seq x y z
N TYR A 1 -8.40 9.83 -18.07
CA TYR A 1 -9.18 10.87 -18.72
C TYR A 1 -9.13 10.53 -20.18
N LYS A 2 -10.10 11.02 -20.93
CA LYS A 2 -10.04 11.04 -22.39
C LYS A 2 -9.38 12.32 -22.85
N GLU A 3 -8.83 12.25 -24.04
CA GLU A 3 -8.45 13.42 -24.80
C GLU A 3 -9.65 14.39 -24.91
N GLY A 4 -9.42 15.67 -24.63
CA GLY A 4 -10.47 16.71 -24.60
C GLY A 4 -11.12 16.93 -23.24
N ASP A 5 -10.98 16.01 -22.28
CA ASP A 5 -11.51 16.19 -20.92
C ASP A 5 -10.76 17.29 -20.16
N GLU A 6 -11.44 17.97 -19.23
CA GLU A 6 -10.81 18.98 -18.38
C GLU A 6 -9.71 18.38 -17.50
N ALA A 7 -8.57 19.06 -17.40
CA ALA A 7 -7.47 18.67 -16.53
C ALA A 7 -7.80 18.92 -15.04
N LEU A 8 -8.27 17.89 -14.34
CA LEU A 8 -8.71 18.01 -12.95
C LEU A 8 -7.66 17.63 -11.91
N ASN A 9 -6.65 16.83 -12.27
CA ASN A 9 -5.67 16.33 -11.30
C ASN A 9 -4.31 16.05 -11.96
N TRP A 10 -3.26 16.19 -11.16
CA TRP A 10 -1.92 15.68 -11.42
C TRP A 10 -1.73 14.32 -10.76
N TYR A 11 -0.91 13.45 -11.36
CA TYR A 11 -0.70 12.09 -10.90
C TYR A 11 0.77 11.67 -10.91
N ALA A 12 1.11 10.73 -10.02
CA ALA A 12 2.35 9.96 -10.08
C ALA A 12 2.05 8.46 -9.90
N VAL A 13 2.66 7.63 -10.74
CA VAL A 13 2.47 6.17 -10.71
C VAL A 13 3.32 5.57 -9.60
N ILE A 14 2.71 4.87 -8.64
CA ILE A 14 3.44 4.17 -7.58
C ILE A 14 3.35 2.64 -7.71
N PHE A 15 2.35 2.14 -8.43
CA PHE A 15 2.20 0.72 -8.77
C PHE A 15 1.44 0.57 -10.09
N GLY A 16 1.81 -0.46 -10.87
CA GLY A 16 1.21 -0.78 -12.16
C GLY A 16 1.66 0.14 -13.29
N SER A 17 0.90 0.12 -14.38
CA SER A 17 1.21 0.86 -15.61
C SER A 17 -0.03 1.34 -16.36
N LEU A 18 0.13 2.41 -17.14
CA LEU A 18 -0.93 3.06 -17.90
C LEU A 18 -0.45 3.41 -19.32
N ASP A 19 -1.34 3.31 -20.30
CA ASP A 19 -1.09 3.74 -21.67
C ASP A 19 -1.53 5.16 -21.94
N VAL A 20 -0.68 5.89 -22.66
CA VAL A 20 -0.98 7.17 -23.27
C VAL A 20 -1.50 6.92 -24.68
N GLN A 21 -2.74 7.31 -24.93
CA GLN A 21 -3.41 7.10 -26.22
C GLN A 21 -3.80 8.43 -26.85
N VAL A 22 -3.57 8.60 -28.15
CA VAL A 22 -3.95 9.81 -28.91
C VAL A 22 -4.85 9.40 -30.07
N SER A 23 -5.87 10.21 -30.35
CA SER A 23 -6.73 10.02 -31.52
C SER A 23 -6.22 10.88 -32.68
N ASN A 24 -5.75 10.25 -33.75
CA ASN A 24 -5.14 10.96 -34.89
C ASN A 24 -6.18 11.46 -35.91
N THR A 25 -7.45 11.08 -35.78
CA THR A 25 -8.56 11.49 -36.66
C THR A 25 -9.90 11.61 -35.91
N ASP A 26 -10.85 12.41 -36.42
CA ASP A 26 -12.26 12.52 -35.94
C ASP A 26 -13.06 11.19 -36.03
N LYS A 27 -12.40 10.06 -36.29
CA LYS A 27 -13.00 8.73 -36.35
C LYS A 27 -12.65 7.95 -35.09
N VAL A 28 -13.69 7.41 -34.46
CA VAL A 28 -13.67 6.70 -33.17
C VAL A 28 -12.71 5.49 -33.09
N ASN A 29 -12.16 5.01 -34.21
CA ASN A 29 -11.36 3.77 -34.28
C ASN A 29 -9.86 3.97 -34.52
N ASP A 30 -9.36 5.20 -34.57
CA ASP A 30 -7.95 5.50 -34.88
C ASP A 30 -7.19 5.96 -33.63
N VAL A 31 -7.24 5.12 -32.60
CA VAL A 31 -6.60 5.37 -31.30
C VAL A 31 -5.26 4.63 -31.28
N GLU A 32 -4.17 5.37 -31.20
CA GLU A 32 -2.82 4.82 -31.13
C GLU A 32 -2.23 4.99 -29.73
N THR A 33 -1.64 3.92 -29.19
CA THR A 33 -0.83 4.01 -27.97
C THR A 33 0.53 4.60 -28.30
N VAL A 34 0.83 5.76 -27.72
CA VAL A 34 2.08 6.50 -27.93
C VAL A 34 3.19 5.97 -27.03
N CYS A 35 2.89 5.75 -25.75
CA CYS A 35 3.82 5.21 -24.77
C CYS A 35 3.08 4.61 -23.56
N THR A 36 3.82 3.91 -22.70
CA THR A 36 3.35 3.35 -21.44
C THR A 36 4.07 4.03 -20.27
N LEU A 37 3.31 4.52 -19.31
CA LEU A 37 3.76 5.14 -18.07
C LEU A 37 3.89 4.06 -16.99
N GLY A 38 5.07 3.94 -16.40
CA GLY A 38 5.36 2.96 -15.35
C GLY A 38 5.59 3.61 -13.99
N VAL A 39 5.94 2.80 -13.00
CA VAL A 39 6.25 3.24 -11.64
C VAL A 39 7.32 4.33 -11.64
N GLY A 40 7.04 5.42 -10.93
CA GLY A 40 7.90 6.60 -10.82
C GLY A 40 7.63 7.67 -11.88
N THR A 41 6.81 7.40 -12.88
CA THR A 41 6.42 8.41 -13.87
C THR A 41 5.32 9.32 -13.32
N ALA A 42 5.48 10.64 -13.52
CA ALA A 42 4.49 11.65 -13.22
C ALA A 42 3.85 12.22 -14.50
N PHE A 43 2.58 12.60 -14.42
CA PHE A 43 1.82 13.12 -15.56
C PHE A 43 0.64 14.00 -15.13
N GLY A 44 0.07 14.74 -16.07
CA GLY A 44 -1.10 15.58 -15.83
C GLY A 44 -0.77 17.03 -15.50
N GLU A 45 0.44 17.48 -15.81
CA GLU A 45 0.93 18.86 -15.71
C GLU A 45 0.06 19.90 -16.44
N SER A 46 -0.80 19.45 -17.36
CA SER A 46 -1.89 20.23 -17.97
C SER A 46 -2.77 20.98 -16.96
N VAL A 47 -2.84 20.54 -15.70
CA VAL A 47 -3.53 21.25 -14.60
C VAL A 47 -3.02 22.68 -14.36
N LEU A 48 -1.76 22.99 -14.71
CA LEU A 48 -1.19 24.34 -14.58
C LEU A 48 -1.71 25.30 -15.64
N GLY A 49 -2.14 24.79 -16.79
CA GLY A 49 -2.71 25.57 -17.89
C GLY A 49 -4.22 25.76 -17.77
N SER A 50 -4.82 26.37 -18.78
CA SER A 50 -6.27 26.49 -18.96
C SER A 50 -6.89 25.30 -19.72
N GLY A 51 -6.10 24.28 -20.04
CA GLY A 51 -6.41 23.32 -21.11
C GLY A 51 -7.03 22.01 -20.65
N SER A 52 -7.76 21.41 -21.60
CA SER A 52 -8.13 20.00 -21.60
C SER A 52 -6.91 19.10 -21.83
N HIS A 53 -7.01 17.84 -21.47
CA HIS A 53 -6.00 16.83 -21.76
C HIS A 53 -5.81 16.63 -23.27
N SER A 54 -4.56 16.59 -23.73
CA SER A 54 -4.21 16.36 -25.15
C SER A 54 -4.08 14.88 -25.53
N HIS A 55 -4.38 13.98 -24.60
CA HIS A 55 -4.30 12.54 -24.79
C HIS A 55 -5.23 11.84 -23.80
N SER A 56 -5.55 10.58 -24.08
CA SER A 56 -6.25 9.69 -23.17
C SER A 56 -5.26 8.90 -22.32
N ILE A 57 -5.66 8.55 -21.09
CA ILE A 57 -4.92 7.66 -20.18
C ILE A 57 -5.77 6.46 -19.84
N VAL A 58 -5.24 5.26 -20.10
CA VAL A 58 -5.94 3.98 -19.90
C VAL A 58 -5.07 3.03 -19.09
N THR A 59 -5.62 2.44 -18.04
CA THR A 59 -4.88 1.48 -17.19
C THR A 59 -4.60 0.17 -17.94
N GLN A 60 -3.36 -0.29 -17.99
CA GLN A 60 -3.01 -1.59 -18.58
C GLN A 60 -3.24 -2.76 -17.61
N GLU A 61 -3.12 -2.49 -16.32
CA GLU A 61 -3.18 -3.44 -15.22
C GLU A 61 -3.71 -2.75 -13.97
N PRO A 62 -3.95 -3.47 -12.86
CA PRO A 62 -4.26 -2.82 -11.60
C PRO A 62 -3.16 -1.82 -11.23
N CYS A 63 -3.53 -0.57 -10.97
CA CYS A 63 -2.57 0.49 -10.69
C CYS A 63 -2.99 1.30 -9.47
N THR A 64 -1.98 1.80 -8.77
CA THR A 64 -2.15 2.76 -7.68
C THR A 64 -1.38 4.02 -8.03
N LEU A 65 -2.07 5.15 -7.90
CA LEU A 65 -1.59 6.48 -8.21
C LEU A 65 -1.61 7.34 -6.96
N LEU A 66 -0.62 8.21 -6.87
CA LEU A 66 -0.72 9.41 -6.05
C LEU A 66 -1.35 10.50 -6.89
N ARG A 67 -2.30 11.24 -6.31
CA ARG A 67 -3.09 12.27 -6.98
C ARG A 67 -3.02 13.58 -6.22
N VAL A 68 -2.89 14.69 -6.94
CA VAL A 68 -3.10 16.04 -6.40
C VAL A 68 -4.19 16.73 -7.24
N LYS A 69 -5.19 17.32 -6.59
CA LYS A 69 -6.26 18.05 -7.29
C LYS A 69 -5.70 19.31 -7.93
N ARG A 70 -6.30 19.76 -9.04
CA ARG A 70 -5.92 20.97 -9.77
C ARG A 70 -5.76 22.18 -8.86
N LEU A 71 -6.77 22.48 -8.03
CA LEU A 71 -6.74 23.67 -7.15
C LEU A 71 -5.54 23.61 -6.20
N ASP A 72 -5.36 22.49 -5.50
CA ASP A 72 -4.25 22.30 -4.57
C ASP A 72 -2.89 22.38 -5.29
N PHE A 73 -2.79 21.81 -6.50
CA PHE A 73 -1.56 21.85 -7.31
C PHE A 73 -1.23 23.27 -7.79
N GLN A 74 -2.24 24.02 -8.23
CA GLN A 74 -2.09 25.42 -8.67
C GLN A 74 -1.72 26.33 -7.48
N ASP A 75 -2.33 26.12 -6.31
CA ASP A 75 -2.00 26.84 -5.09
C ASP A 75 -0.54 26.59 -4.69
N LEU A 76 -0.10 25.33 -4.66
CA LEU A 76 1.30 24.98 -4.42
C LEU A 76 2.24 25.62 -5.44
N TRP A 77 1.89 25.58 -6.73
CA TRP A 77 2.69 26.17 -7.79
C TRP A 77 2.81 27.69 -7.64
N SER A 78 1.72 28.38 -7.30
CA SER A 78 1.71 29.83 -7.13
C SER A 78 2.63 30.30 -6.00
N GLN A 79 2.72 29.52 -4.92
CA GLN A 79 3.51 29.86 -3.74
C GLN A 79 4.97 29.40 -3.87
N LYS A 80 5.20 28.24 -4.51
CA LYS A 80 6.46 27.50 -4.44
C LYS A 80 6.91 26.97 -5.80
N SER A 81 6.62 27.70 -6.88
CA SER A 81 6.99 27.34 -8.26
C SER A 81 8.45 26.91 -8.43
N HIS A 82 9.39 27.60 -7.77
CA HIS A 82 10.82 27.26 -7.81
C HIS A 82 11.14 25.85 -7.29
N LEU A 83 10.34 25.30 -6.37
CA LEU A 83 10.47 23.92 -5.91
C LEU A 83 9.75 22.96 -6.85
N MET A 84 8.52 23.31 -7.25
CA MET A 84 7.65 22.43 -8.02
C MET A 84 8.10 22.23 -9.48
N GLN A 85 9.00 23.08 -10.00
CA GLN A 85 9.60 22.91 -11.33
C GLN A 85 10.24 21.53 -11.54
N GLU A 86 10.77 20.92 -10.48
CA GLU A 86 11.35 19.57 -10.52
C GLU A 86 10.33 18.50 -10.97
N ILE A 87 9.07 18.64 -10.55
CA ILE A 87 7.99 17.71 -10.95
C ILE A 87 7.72 17.81 -12.45
N VAL A 88 7.73 19.02 -12.99
CA VAL A 88 7.37 19.28 -14.39
C VAL A 88 8.55 19.03 -15.33
N ALA A 89 9.78 19.33 -14.90
CA ALA A 89 10.99 19.10 -15.69
C ALA A 89 11.22 17.61 -15.98
N ASN A 90 10.95 16.74 -14.99
CA ASN A 90 11.09 15.29 -15.14
C ASN A 90 10.04 14.66 -16.08
N CYS A 91 8.89 15.32 -16.32
CA CYS A 91 7.93 14.91 -17.34
C CYS A 91 8.48 15.06 -18.76
N TYR A 92 9.36 16.06 -19.00
CA TYR A 92 9.95 16.28 -20.33
C TYR A 92 11.15 15.37 -20.62
N ASP A 93 11.88 14.92 -19.58
CA ASP A 93 13.03 14.03 -19.73
C ASP A 93 12.64 12.55 -19.90
N SER A 94 11.37 12.21 -19.65
CA SER A 94 10.80 10.89 -19.95
C SER A 94 10.79 10.55 -21.45
N LYS A 95 11.07 11.53 -22.33
CA LYS A 95 11.39 11.28 -23.75
C LYS A 95 12.74 10.57 -23.96
N ALA A 96 13.63 10.53 -22.96
CA ALA A 96 14.93 9.86 -23.05
C ALA A 96 14.85 8.33 -22.95
N VAL A 97 13.79 7.77 -22.34
CA VAL A 97 13.59 6.30 -22.26
C VAL A 97 13.16 5.71 -23.62
N VAL A 98 12.74 6.55 -24.57
CA VAL A 98 12.26 6.14 -25.90
C VAL A 98 13.40 5.76 -26.88
N ALA A 99 14.67 5.92 -26.50
CA ALA A 99 15.81 5.72 -27.42
C ALA A 99 16.69 4.47 -27.18
N ALA A 100 16.34 3.57 -26.25
CA ALA A 100 17.15 2.39 -25.93
C ALA A 100 16.55 1.04 -26.38
N GLY A 101 15.70 1.05 -27.41
CA GLY A 101 15.02 -0.17 -27.89
C GLY A 101 14.81 -0.17 -29.40
N GLY A 102 15.88 -0.11 -30.20
CA GLY A 102 15.73 -0.22 -31.65
C GLY A 102 16.92 0.22 -32.48
N GLY A 103 18.08 -0.41 -32.29
CA GLY A 103 19.26 -0.15 -33.12
C GLY A 103 19.87 -1.44 -33.65
N LYS A 104 19.46 -1.87 -34.86
CA LYS A 104 20.19 -2.87 -35.65
C LYS A 104 21.61 -2.36 -35.90
N LEU A 105 22.60 -2.94 -35.23
CA LEU A 105 24.01 -2.75 -35.56
C LEU A 105 24.33 -3.56 -36.82
N ARG A 106 24.66 -2.83 -37.90
CA ARG A 106 25.17 -3.36 -39.16
C ARG A 106 26.70 -3.32 -39.08
N GLU A 107 27.32 -4.50 -39.13
CA GLU A 107 28.77 -4.68 -39.22
C GLU A 107 29.35 -4.12 -40.52
N GLN A 108 30.50 -3.44 -40.41
CA GLN A 108 31.53 -3.42 -41.47
C GLN A 108 32.93 -3.56 -40.84
N GLN A 109 33.48 -4.76 -41.04
CA GLN A 109 34.88 -5.23 -41.16
C GLN A 109 36.04 -4.32 -40.72
N SER A 110 36.96 -4.91 -39.92
CA SER A 110 38.32 -5.28 -40.39
C SER A 110 39.19 -5.91 -39.27
N GLY A 111 39.98 -6.94 -39.61
CA GLY A 111 41.29 -7.19 -38.96
C GLY A 111 41.47 -8.42 -38.05
N SER A 112 41.66 -9.60 -38.65
CA SER A 112 42.55 -10.73 -38.31
C SER A 112 43.24 -10.85 -36.93
N LEU A 113 43.14 -12.02 -36.26
CA LEU A 113 44.17 -13.08 -36.17
C LEU A 113 43.87 -14.14 -35.06
N SER A 114 44.34 -15.35 -35.37
CA SER A 114 44.36 -16.67 -34.69
C SER A 114 44.52 -16.79 -33.17
N GLY A 115 44.02 -17.90 -32.60
CA GLY A 115 44.70 -18.60 -31.50
C GLY A 115 43.84 -19.50 -30.59
N SER A 116 43.95 -20.82 -30.76
CA SER A 116 43.35 -21.89 -29.94
C SER A 116 43.58 -21.80 -28.42
N ARG A 117 42.63 -22.29 -27.61
CA ARG A 117 42.78 -23.47 -26.70
C ARG A 117 41.53 -23.73 -25.84
N LYS A 118 41.31 -25.04 -25.60
CA LYS A 118 40.35 -25.65 -24.66
C LYS A 118 40.70 -25.34 -23.20
N GLY A 119 39.69 -25.25 -22.34
CA GLY A 119 39.78 -25.34 -20.89
C GLY A 119 38.39 -25.50 -20.27
N SER A 120 38.22 -26.53 -19.45
CA SER A 120 36.97 -26.95 -18.82
C SER A 120 36.71 -26.25 -17.49
N LEU A 121 35.47 -26.39 -17.02
CA LEU A 121 34.95 -26.35 -15.63
C LEU A 121 34.33 -25.03 -15.11
N GLU A 122 33.11 -25.25 -14.58
CA GLU A 122 32.46 -24.60 -13.44
C GLU A 122 31.89 -23.19 -13.64
N GLU A 123 30.59 -23.13 -13.97
CA GLU A 123 29.76 -21.94 -13.78
C GLU A 123 29.02 -22.05 -12.44
N GLU A 124 29.49 -21.24 -11.49
CA GLU A 124 28.81 -20.90 -10.26
C GLU A 124 27.53 -20.10 -10.53
N SER A 125 26.54 -20.44 -9.71
CA SER A 125 25.24 -19.80 -9.50
C SER A 125 25.26 -18.27 -9.39
N ASN A 126 24.30 -17.62 -10.04
CA ASN A 126 23.69 -16.37 -9.55
C ASN A 126 22.20 -16.34 -9.94
N HIS A 127 21.36 -16.99 -9.13
CA HIS A 127 19.92 -16.77 -9.12
C HIS A 127 19.64 -15.47 -8.36
N ILE A 128 19.31 -14.42 -9.10
CA ILE A 128 18.71 -13.20 -8.53
C ILE A 128 17.27 -13.57 -8.18
N ASN A 129 16.98 -13.67 -6.88
CA ASN A 129 15.62 -13.82 -6.37
C ASN A 129 14.89 -12.48 -6.53
N ASP A 130 14.05 -12.37 -7.54
CA ASP A 130 13.02 -11.34 -7.63
C ASP A 130 11.96 -11.59 -6.53
N SER A 131 12.12 -10.89 -5.41
CA SER A 131 11.21 -10.90 -4.28
C SER A 131 10.44 -9.57 -4.25
N VAL A 132 9.49 -9.38 -5.17
CA VAL A 132 8.63 -8.17 -5.20
C VAL A 132 7.13 -8.50 -5.30
N ASP A 133 6.74 -9.77 -5.31
CA ASP A 133 5.34 -10.17 -5.43
C ASP A 133 4.69 -10.38 -4.06
N ASN A 134 4.26 -9.31 -3.38
CA ASN A 134 3.22 -9.44 -2.34
C ASN A 134 2.38 -8.19 -2.06
N TYR A 135 2.31 -7.25 -2.99
CA TYR A 135 1.50 -6.06 -2.82
C TYR A 135 0.21 -6.21 -3.64
N HIS A 136 -0.94 -6.02 -2.98
CA HIS A 136 -2.26 -5.71 -3.55
C HIS A 136 -3.33 -6.79 -3.78
N ASN A 137 -3.32 -7.92 -3.06
CA ASN A 137 -4.54 -8.71 -2.95
C ASN A 137 -5.29 -8.42 -1.63
N MET A 138 -5.88 -7.22 -1.53
CA MET A 138 -6.56 -6.74 -0.33
C MET A 138 -7.87 -6.03 -0.68
N SER A 139 -8.74 -6.77 -1.34
CA SER A 139 -10.18 -6.51 -1.42
C SER A 139 -10.84 -7.78 -1.94
N LEU A 140 -11.68 -8.40 -1.10
CA LEU A 140 -12.47 -9.63 -1.32
C LEU A 140 -11.70 -10.95 -1.09
N ILE A 141 -11.42 -11.28 0.16
CA ILE A 141 -11.18 -12.68 0.56
C ILE A 141 -12.42 -13.12 1.34
N ASN A 142 -13.13 -14.12 0.82
CA ASN A 142 -14.19 -14.81 1.52
C ASN A 142 -13.67 -15.30 2.88
N THR A 143 -14.47 -15.15 3.93
CA THR A 143 -14.20 -15.56 5.32
C THR A 143 -14.02 -17.07 5.55
N GLU A 144 -13.77 -17.84 4.49
CA GLU A 144 -13.50 -19.27 4.56
C GLU A 144 -12.00 -19.48 4.42
N ILE A 145 -11.36 -19.94 5.50
CA ILE A 145 -9.95 -20.35 5.49
C ILE A 145 -9.87 -21.59 4.58
N PRO A 146 -9.21 -21.53 3.41
CA PRO A 146 -9.10 -22.70 2.54
C PRO A 146 -8.16 -23.72 3.21
N GLU A 147 -8.67 -24.91 3.52
CA GLU A 147 -7.93 -25.95 4.26
C GLU A 147 -6.70 -26.50 3.50
N ASN A 148 -6.48 -26.12 2.23
CA ASN A 148 -5.44 -26.68 1.36
C ASN A 148 -4.48 -25.65 0.72
N GLU A 149 -4.55 -24.37 1.09
CA GLU A 149 -3.58 -23.36 0.64
C GLU A 149 -2.66 -22.91 1.78
N PRO A 150 -1.36 -22.63 1.51
CA PRO A 150 -0.48 -22.09 2.53
C PRO A 150 -1.04 -20.76 3.04
N MET A 151 -1.16 -20.65 4.36
CA MET A 151 -1.65 -19.46 5.04
C MET A 151 -0.87 -18.22 4.55
N SER A 152 -1.59 -17.15 4.19
CA SER A 152 -0.92 -15.92 3.74
C SER A 152 -0.01 -15.37 4.85
N PRO A 153 1.09 -14.66 4.51
CA PRO A 153 2.05 -14.20 5.52
C PRO A 153 1.42 -13.37 6.64
N LEU A 154 0.42 -12.54 6.32
CA LEU A 154 -0.28 -11.73 7.32
C LEU A 154 -1.18 -12.57 8.24
N PHE A 155 -1.84 -13.60 7.71
CA PHE A 155 -2.59 -14.54 8.54
C PHE A 155 -1.64 -15.32 9.46
N ARG A 156 -0.46 -15.71 8.98
CA ARG A 156 0.55 -16.39 9.82
C ARG A 156 0.99 -15.50 10.97
N VAL A 157 1.26 -14.22 10.71
CA VAL A 157 1.56 -13.21 11.73
C VAL A 157 0.44 -13.12 12.77
N GLY A 158 -0.81 -13.05 12.33
CA GLY A 158 -1.98 -13.03 13.22
C GLY A 158 -2.11 -14.27 14.08
N TRP A 159 -1.94 -15.44 13.46
CA TRP A 159 -1.98 -16.73 14.14
C TRP A 159 -0.90 -16.81 15.21
N THR A 160 0.33 -16.40 14.88
CA THR A 160 1.47 -16.37 15.81
C THR A 160 1.17 -15.48 17.01
N ILE A 161 0.71 -14.25 16.79
CA ILE A 161 0.35 -13.32 17.87
C ILE A 161 -0.77 -13.89 18.74
N ARG A 162 -1.86 -14.39 18.14
CA ARG A 162 -2.97 -15.01 18.87
C ARG A 162 -2.48 -16.19 19.72
N SER A 163 -1.70 -17.10 19.14
CA SER A 163 -1.21 -18.30 19.81
C SER A 163 -0.33 -17.97 21.01
N VAL A 164 0.51 -16.93 20.92
CA VAL A 164 1.29 -16.44 22.06
C VAL A 164 0.39 -15.81 23.12
N ILE A 165 -0.60 -14.99 22.76
CA ILE A 165 -1.55 -14.38 23.72
C ILE A 165 -2.30 -15.47 24.48
N MET A 166 -2.83 -16.48 23.79
CA MET A 166 -3.60 -17.58 24.38
C MET A 166 -2.79 -18.39 25.40
N HIS A 167 -1.46 -18.45 25.25
CA HIS A 167 -0.59 -19.20 26.15
C HIS A 167 0.02 -18.37 27.27
N SER A 168 0.47 -17.15 26.96
CA SER A 168 1.17 -16.28 27.92
C SER A 168 0.23 -15.43 28.75
N THR A 169 -0.91 -15.02 28.18
CA THR A 169 -1.88 -14.10 28.78
C THR A 169 -3.32 -14.44 28.37
N PRO A 170 -3.80 -15.67 28.67
CA PRO A 170 -5.12 -16.16 28.21
C PRO A 170 -6.30 -15.26 28.62
N GLN A 171 -6.15 -14.48 29.69
CA GLN A 171 -7.20 -13.55 30.16
C GLN A 171 -7.53 -12.41 29.18
N LEU A 172 -6.67 -12.15 28.18
CA LEU A 172 -6.90 -11.10 27.19
C LEU A 172 -7.97 -11.48 26.17
N ILE A 173 -7.95 -12.74 25.70
CA ILE A 173 -8.92 -13.28 24.74
C ILE A 173 -9.93 -14.12 25.54
N ARG A 174 -11.11 -13.55 25.78
CA ARG A 174 -12.15 -14.20 26.59
C ARG A 174 -13.53 -13.72 26.25
N ASP A 175 -14.52 -14.42 26.77
CA ASP A 175 -15.90 -14.02 26.63
C ASP A 175 -16.17 -12.76 27.46
N ARG A 176 -16.86 -11.81 26.84
CA ARG A 176 -17.17 -10.51 27.44
C ARG A 176 -18.65 -10.22 27.28
N LYS A 177 -19.30 -9.82 28.37
CA LYS A 177 -20.69 -9.37 28.37
C LYS A 177 -20.72 -7.86 28.18
N TYR A 178 -21.55 -7.38 27.27
CA TYR A 178 -21.81 -5.95 27.10
C TYR A 178 -23.26 -5.66 27.47
N HIS A 179 -23.49 -4.53 28.14
CA HIS A 179 -24.80 -4.17 28.69
C HIS A 179 -25.46 -3.10 27.83
N LEU A 180 -26.23 -3.50 26.80
CA LEU A 180 -27.13 -2.62 26.04
C LEU A 180 -28.17 -3.48 25.31
N PRO A 181 -29.44 -3.03 25.22
CA PRO A 181 -30.55 -3.33 26.14
C PRO A 181 -30.77 -4.81 26.55
N LEU A 182 -30.11 -5.79 25.92
CA LEU A 182 -30.06 -7.19 26.34
C LEU A 182 -28.59 -7.59 26.57
N PRO A 183 -28.25 -8.42 27.57
CA PRO A 183 -26.87 -8.82 27.80
C PRO A 183 -26.39 -9.72 26.66
N THR A 184 -25.72 -9.13 25.66
CA THR A 184 -25.08 -9.86 24.57
C THR A 184 -23.72 -10.37 25.03
N LEU A 185 -23.51 -11.68 24.87
CA LEU A 185 -22.23 -12.34 25.14
C LEU A 185 -21.38 -12.35 23.87
N TYR A 186 -20.25 -11.68 23.93
CA TYR A 186 -19.25 -11.66 22.86
C TYR A 186 -18.15 -12.66 23.18
N HIS A 187 -18.11 -13.75 22.41
CA HIS A 187 -17.16 -14.84 22.65
C HIS A 187 -15.75 -14.49 22.18
N LYS A 188 -14.73 -14.96 22.93
CA LYS A 188 -13.30 -14.90 22.58
C LYS A 188 -12.85 -13.54 22.02
N CYS A 189 -13.17 -12.46 22.75
CA CYS A 189 -12.84 -11.10 22.35
C CYS A 189 -11.67 -10.53 23.15
N ILE A 190 -10.88 -9.69 22.49
CA ILE A 190 -9.84 -8.86 23.07
C ILE A 190 -10.25 -7.39 23.03
N ILE A 191 -9.82 -6.59 24.01
CA ILE A 191 -10.05 -5.15 24.01
C ILE A 191 -8.92 -4.45 23.27
N GLY A 192 -9.23 -3.44 22.45
CA GLY A 192 -8.26 -2.65 21.71
C GLY A 192 -7.12 -2.13 22.59
N SER A 193 -7.42 -1.43 23.67
CA SER A 193 -6.39 -0.90 24.58
C SER A 193 -5.56 -1.97 25.29
N GLU A 194 -6.16 -3.12 25.65
CA GLU A 194 -5.44 -4.24 26.26
C GLU A 194 -4.50 -4.92 25.26
N LEU A 195 -4.89 -5.01 23.97
CA LEU A 195 -4.02 -5.51 22.90
C LEU A 195 -2.81 -4.59 22.71
N ILE A 196 -3.01 -3.27 22.77
CA ILE A 196 -1.91 -2.29 22.70
C ILE A 196 -0.95 -2.47 23.87
N ASP A 197 -1.47 -2.62 25.09
CA ASP A 197 -0.65 -2.87 26.27
C ASP A 197 0.17 -4.16 26.13
N TRP A 198 -0.45 -5.21 25.58
CA TRP A 198 0.25 -6.46 25.31
C TRP A 198 1.36 -6.30 24.27
N ILE A 199 1.11 -5.61 23.15
CA ILE A 199 2.13 -5.37 22.11
C ILE A 199 3.32 -4.59 22.69
N LEU A 200 3.05 -3.54 23.46
CA LEU A 200 4.10 -2.74 24.09
C LEU A 200 4.91 -3.56 25.09
N ASN A 201 4.25 -4.38 25.91
CA ASN A 201 4.92 -5.23 26.89
C ASN A 201 5.76 -6.33 26.22
N VAL A 202 5.22 -7.04 25.23
CA VAL A 202 5.95 -8.12 24.55
C VAL A 202 7.15 -7.60 23.77
N THR A 203 7.04 -6.40 23.18
CA THR A 203 8.13 -5.81 22.41
C THR A 203 9.30 -5.35 23.26
N THR A 204 9.12 -5.07 24.56
CA THR A 204 10.24 -4.80 25.49
C THR A 204 11.27 -5.93 25.57
N ASN A 205 10.84 -7.17 25.33
CA ASN A 205 11.67 -8.37 25.39
C ASN A 205 12.20 -8.79 24.01
N THR A 206 12.00 -7.95 22.99
CA THR A 206 12.42 -8.22 21.61
C THR A 206 13.25 -7.04 21.08
N PRO A 207 14.07 -7.24 20.04
CA PRO A 207 14.74 -6.13 19.37
C PRO A 207 13.78 -5.21 18.58
N VAL A 208 12.49 -5.58 18.45
CA VAL A 208 11.50 -4.78 17.73
C VAL A 208 11.17 -3.54 18.56
N ARG A 209 11.48 -2.37 18.00
CA ARG A 209 11.41 -1.10 18.69
C ARG A 209 10.04 -0.43 18.53
N VAL A 210 9.13 -0.71 19.46
CA VAL A 210 7.82 -0.04 19.56
C VAL A 210 7.83 0.87 20.78
N HIS A 211 7.83 2.19 20.58
CA HIS A 211 8.04 3.18 21.65
C HIS A 211 6.78 3.96 22.02
N SER A 212 5.70 3.82 21.25
CA SER A 212 4.47 4.57 21.50
C SER A 212 3.22 3.71 21.27
N ARG A 213 2.12 4.09 21.96
CA ARG A 213 0.81 3.48 21.75
C ARG A 213 0.33 3.66 20.30
N GLY A 214 0.68 4.78 19.67
CA GLY A 214 0.38 5.05 18.27
C GLY A 214 1.04 4.06 17.30
N GLN A 215 2.30 3.69 17.54
CA GLN A 215 3.00 2.67 16.73
C GLN A 215 2.35 1.28 16.90
N ALA A 216 2.02 0.90 18.13
CA ALA A 216 1.29 -0.34 18.37
C ALA A 216 -0.12 -0.33 17.72
N ALA A 217 -0.82 0.80 17.76
CA ALA A 217 -2.11 0.97 17.09
C ALA A 217 -2.00 0.86 15.57
N ALA A 218 -0.93 1.38 14.99
CA ALA A 218 -0.62 1.23 13.57
C ALA A 218 -0.35 -0.24 13.20
N MET A 219 0.37 -1.01 14.04
CA MET A 219 0.54 -2.46 13.84
C MET A 219 -0.81 -3.21 13.88
N CYS A 220 -1.71 -2.83 14.79
CA CYS A 220 -3.07 -3.38 14.84
C CYS A 220 -3.92 -2.97 13.63
N GLN A 221 -3.70 -1.76 13.06
CA GLN A 221 -4.37 -1.32 11.85
C GLN A 221 -4.05 -2.25 10.67
N VAL A 222 -2.81 -2.73 10.54
CA VAL A 222 -2.42 -3.72 9.52
C VAL A 222 -3.26 -5.01 9.66
N LEU A 223 -3.37 -5.53 10.88
CA LEU A 223 -4.17 -6.74 11.16
C LEU A 223 -5.67 -6.52 10.88
N LEU A 224 -6.18 -5.32 11.19
CA LEU A 224 -7.58 -4.95 10.99
C LEU A 224 -7.93 -4.86 9.50
N GLU A 225 -7.13 -4.16 8.72
CA GLU A 225 -7.32 -4.07 7.28
C GLU A 225 -7.25 -5.47 6.66
N GLY A 226 -6.26 -6.27 7.09
CA GLY A 226 -6.03 -7.65 6.66
C GLY A 226 -7.11 -8.67 7.02
N GLN A 227 -8.18 -8.25 7.71
CA GLN A 227 -9.24 -9.12 8.23
C GLN A 227 -8.74 -10.24 9.16
N VAL A 228 -7.53 -10.08 9.69
CA VAL A 228 -6.93 -10.98 10.68
C VAL A 228 -7.43 -10.64 12.07
N LEU A 229 -7.59 -9.34 12.34
CA LEU A 229 -8.29 -8.79 13.49
C LEU A 229 -9.60 -8.16 13.00
N ILE A 230 -10.71 -8.43 13.66
CA ILE A 230 -12.03 -7.98 13.24
C ILE A 230 -12.65 -7.18 14.38
N GLN A 231 -13.13 -5.98 14.10
CA GLN A 231 -13.88 -5.21 15.08
C GLN A 231 -15.25 -5.85 15.30
N VAL A 232 -15.56 -6.17 16.56
CA VAL A 232 -16.85 -6.75 16.94
C VAL A 232 -17.82 -5.60 17.16
N THR A 233 -18.68 -5.35 16.17
CA THR A 233 -19.71 -4.30 16.24
C THR A 233 -20.82 -4.71 17.20
N THR A 234 -21.20 -3.78 18.07
CA THR A 234 -22.51 -3.81 18.73
C THR A 234 -23.56 -3.42 17.68
N GLU A 235 -24.70 -4.11 17.64
CA GLU A 235 -25.78 -3.98 16.62
C GLU A 235 -26.32 -2.54 16.39
N SER A 236 -25.83 -1.54 17.12
CA SER A 236 -26.11 -0.11 16.96
C SER A 236 -25.39 0.57 15.78
N GLN A 237 -24.50 -0.12 15.06
CA GLN A 237 -23.81 0.42 13.87
C GLN A 237 -24.22 -0.25 12.55
N SER A 238 -25.20 -1.16 12.54
CA SER A 238 -25.77 -1.68 11.30
C SER A 238 -26.83 -0.70 10.77
N THR A 239 -26.40 0.44 10.24
CA THR A 239 -27.19 1.16 9.26
C THR A 239 -26.57 0.85 7.91
N THR A 240 -27.31 0.10 7.09
CA THR A 240 -27.19 -0.11 5.63
C THR A 240 -25.81 0.18 4.98
N PRO A 241 -25.15 -0.79 4.33
CA PRO A 241 -23.92 -0.54 3.59
C PRO A 241 -24.18 0.44 2.44
N GLY A 242 -23.92 1.72 2.67
CA GLY A 242 -23.79 2.73 1.63
C GLY A 242 -22.39 2.65 1.03
N ALA A 243 -22.25 3.04 -0.24
CA ALA A 243 -21.01 2.99 -1.00
C ALA A 243 -19.83 3.83 -0.42
N ASP A 244 -20.03 4.53 0.70
CA ASP A 244 -19.04 5.33 1.42
C ASP A 244 -18.61 4.65 2.75
N GLU A 245 -18.55 3.32 2.79
CA GLU A 245 -18.16 2.58 3.99
C GLU A 245 -16.69 2.89 4.34
N ILE A 246 -16.50 3.78 5.31
CA ILE A 246 -15.19 4.13 5.86
C ILE A 246 -14.56 2.85 6.38
N GLN A 247 -13.49 2.42 5.73
CA GLN A 247 -12.71 1.25 6.15
C GLN A 247 -12.37 1.41 7.65
N PRO A 248 -12.62 0.38 8.49
CA PRO A 248 -12.56 0.53 9.92
C PRO A 248 -11.14 0.91 10.38
N GLN A 249 -11.07 1.88 11.28
CA GLN A 249 -9.83 2.29 11.94
C GLN A 249 -9.75 1.60 13.30
N PHE A 250 -8.59 0.99 13.59
CA PHE A 250 -8.28 0.45 14.89
C PHE A 250 -8.21 1.58 15.92
N GLN A 251 -8.86 1.39 17.06
CA GLN A 251 -8.85 2.37 18.14
C GLN A 251 -8.26 1.77 19.40
N ASP A 252 -7.28 2.47 19.96
CA ASP A 252 -6.75 2.25 21.29
C ASP A 252 -7.75 2.71 22.36
N ARG A 253 -8.85 1.96 22.48
CA ARG A 253 -9.98 2.23 23.37
C ARG A 253 -10.60 0.93 23.86
N TYR A 254 -11.61 1.06 24.71
CA TYR A 254 -12.46 -0.05 25.16
C TYR A 254 -13.43 -0.50 24.05
N LEU A 255 -12.90 -0.95 22.91
CA LEU A 255 -13.64 -1.57 21.82
C LEU A 255 -13.27 -3.05 21.73
N LEU A 256 -14.24 -3.87 21.35
CA LEU A 256 -14.06 -5.31 21.23
C LEU A 256 -13.54 -5.66 19.83
N TYR A 257 -12.50 -6.47 19.80
CA TYR A 257 -11.94 -7.07 18.60
C TYR A 257 -11.88 -8.59 18.76
N ARG A 258 -11.84 -9.31 17.65
CA ARG A 258 -11.72 -10.77 17.60
C ARG A 258 -10.76 -11.18 16.49
N PHE A 259 -9.86 -12.11 16.75
CA PHE A 259 -9.05 -12.71 15.70
C PHE A 259 -9.94 -13.59 14.80
N CYS A 260 -9.70 -13.59 13.49
CA CYS A 260 -10.50 -14.40 12.55
C CYS A 260 -10.53 -15.90 12.90
N PHE A 261 -9.46 -16.41 13.53
CA PHE A 261 -9.34 -17.79 14.00
C PHE A 261 -10.33 -18.15 15.13
N ASP A 262 -10.83 -17.16 15.88
CA ASP A 262 -11.73 -17.36 17.02
C ASP A 262 -13.22 -17.28 16.65
N GLN A 263 -13.54 -17.15 15.36
CA GLN A 263 -14.93 -17.22 14.90
C GLN A 263 -15.53 -18.62 15.07
N GLN A 264 -14.70 -19.66 14.99
CA GLN A 264 -15.09 -21.04 15.23
C GLN A 264 -14.82 -21.41 16.71
N ILE A 265 -15.78 -22.09 17.33
CA ILE A 265 -15.86 -22.29 18.79
C ILE A 265 -14.73 -23.20 19.32
N ASP A 266 -14.09 -24.01 18.47
CA ASP A 266 -13.19 -25.10 18.89
C ASP A 266 -11.70 -24.94 18.50
N ALA A 267 -11.22 -23.72 18.20
CA ALA A 267 -9.80 -23.50 17.89
C ALA A 267 -8.89 -23.65 19.15
N VAL A 268 -8.50 -24.89 19.46
CA VAL A 268 -7.53 -25.24 20.51
C VAL A 268 -6.11 -25.01 19.99
N VAL A 269 -5.29 -24.31 20.77
CA VAL A 269 -3.86 -24.12 20.46
C VAL A 269 -3.08 -25.18 21.23
N THR A 270 -2.31 -26.02 20.52
CA THR A 270 -1.54 -27.10 21.14
C THR A 270 -0.23 -26.60 21.76
N THR A 271 0.45 -27.44 22.55
CA THR A 271 1.78 -27.11 23.09
C THR A 271 2.84 -26.98 22.01
N GLU A 272 2.68 -27.68 20.88
CA GLU A 272 3.60 -27.54 19.75
C GLU A 272 3.36 -26.21 19.01
N ASP A 273 2.10 -25.82 18.83
CA ASP A 273 1.74 -24.52 18.26
C ASP A 273 2.32 -23.36 19.08
N LYS A 274 2.32 -23.49 20.40
CA LYS A 274 2.98 -22.54 21.30
C LYS A 274 4.46 -22.38 20.95
N ARG A 275 5.19 -23.50 20.86
CA ARG A 275 6.63 -23.51 20.60
C ARG A 275 6.96 -22.86 19.26
N ILE A 276 6.17 -23.16 18.24
CA ILE A 276 6.30 -22.56 16.90
C ILE A 276 6.03 -21.06 16.97
N ALA A 277 4.90 -20.66 17.56
CA ALA A 277 4.52 -19.25 17.67
C ALA A 277 5.56 -18.42 18.45
N GLU A 278 6.09 -18.95 19.55
CA GLU A 278 7.16 -18.28 20.32
C GLU A 278 8.43 -18.07 19.48
N SER A 279 8.79 -19.04 18.62
CA SER A 279 9.95 -18.91 17.73
C SER A 279 9.76 -17.89 16.60
N GLU A 280 8.53 -17.72 16.13
CA GLU A 280 8.19 -16.82 15.02
C GLU A 280 7.74 -15.41 15.46
N LEU A 281 7.52 -15.21 16.77
CA LEU A 281 6.96 -13.99 17.32
C LEU A 281 7.76 -12.75 16.95
N MET A 282 9.10 -12.82 17.06
CA MET A 282 9.99 -11.70 16.74
C MET A 282 9.83 -11.27 15.28
N GLN A 283 9.88 -12.23 14.34
CA GLN A 283 9.73 -11.95 12.92
C GLN A 283 8.32 -11.40 12.64
N SER A 284 7.29 -11.95 13.29
CA SER A 284 5.91 -11.50 13.12
C SER A 284 5.71 -10.05 13.56
N LEU A 285 6.26 -9.67 14.72
CA LEU A 285 6.24 -8.29 15.21
C LEU A 285 7.04 -7.34 14.31
N SER A 286 8.20 -7.78 13.80
CA SER A 286 8.99 -6.99 12.85
C SER A 286 8.23 -6.75 11.54
N SER A 287 7.56 -7.77 11.00
CA SER A 287 6.74 -7.64 9.79
C SER A 287 5.60 -6.64 10.00
N LEU A 288 4.90 -6.69 11.14
CA LEU A 288 3.86 -5.70 11.44
C LEU A 288 4.43 -4.29 11.57
N ALA A 289 5.56 -4.13 12.25
CA ALA A 289 6.19 -2.82 12.41
C ALA A 289 6.63 -2.21 11.07
N GLN A 290 7.03 -3.04 10.09
CA GLN A 290 7.37 -2.60 8.74
C GLN A 290 6.14 -2.24 7.89
N LEU A 291 5.01 -2.93 8.09
CA LEU A 291 3.75 -2.67 7.36
C LEU A 291 2.92 -1.53 7.97
N ALA A 292 3.15 -1.20 9.24
CA ALA A 292 2.37 -0.21 9.98
C ALA A 292 2.39 1.19 9.36
N PRO A 293 3.53 1.75 8.90
CA PRO A 293 3.56 3.09 8.33
C PRO A 293 2.72 3.23 7.05
N ASP A 294 2.75 2.23 6.15
CA ASP A 294 1.91 2.19 4.94
C ASP A 294 0.41 2.16 5.29
N ALA A 295 0.00 1.36 6.28
CA ALA A 295 -1.38 1.31 6.71
C ALA A 295 -1.87 2.66 7.24
N ILE A 296 -1.01 3.37 8.00
CA ILE A 296 -1.31 4.72 8.49
C ILE A 296 -1.33 5.73 7.34
N LEU A 297 -0.42 5.66 6.38
CA LEU A 297 -0.44 6.49 5.17
C LEU A 297 -1.78 6.36 4.45
N ARG A 298 -2.22 5.12 4.19
CA ARG A 298 -3.52 4.85 3.53
C ARG A 298 -4.69 5.41 4.34
N LEU A 299 -4.64 5.34 5.66
CA LEU A 299 -5.66 5.92 6.53
C LEU A 299 -5.69 7.45 6.49
N ILE A 300 -4.53 8.12 6.56
CA ILE A 300 -4.43 9.58 6.51
C ILE A 300 -4.86 10.10 5.14
N LEU A 301 -4.42 9.47 4.06
CA LEU A 301 -4.71 9.93 2.70
C LEU A 301 -6.18 9.75 2.27
N ARG A 302 -7.00 9.02 3.04
CA ARG A 302 -8.47 9.02 2.89
C ARG A 302 -9.11 10.33 3.38
N LYS A 303 -8.45 11.05 4.27
CA LYS A 303 -8.92 12.37 4.73
C LYS A 303 -8.67 13.41 3.65
N PRO A 304 -9.60 14.38 3.46
CA PRO A 304 -9.32 15.53 2.62
C PRO A 304 -8.14 16.32 3.21
N PRO A 305 -7.30 16.95 2.38
CA PRO A 305 -6.14 17.73 2.81
C PRO A 305 -6.42 18.67 3.99
N GLN A 306 -7.56 19.36 3.95
CA GLN A 306 -7.96 20.37 4.94
C GLN A 306 -8.31 19.80 6.33
N LYS A 307 -8.47 18.48 6.46
CA LYS A 307 -8.79 17.80 7.72
C LYS A 307 -7.61 17.02 8.31
N ARG A 308 -6.43 17.14 7.71
CA ARG A 308 -5.21 16.51 8.24
C ARG A 308 -4.58 17.39 9.30
N THR A 309 -4.09 16.78 10.36
CA THR A 309 -3.29 17.45 11.38
C THR A 309 -1.83 17.59 10.92
N ASP A 310 -1.06 18.49 11.53
CA ASP A 310 0.36 18.65 11.19
C ASP A 310 1.17 17.35 11.42
N GLU A 311 0.87 16.61 12.49
CA GLU A 311 1.47 15.30 12.79
C GLU A 311 1.16 14.25 11.71
N GLU A 312 -0.05 14.29 11.14
CA GLU A 312 -0.44 13.41 10.04
C GLU A 312 0.24 13.80 8.73
N ILE A 313 0.40 15.10 8.46
CA ILE A 313 1.15 15.58 7.28
C ILE A 313 2.62 15.18 7.39
N GLU A 314 3.22 15.29 8.58
CA GLU A 314 4.58 14.80 8.85
C GLU A 314 4.69 13.29 8.64
N SER A 315 3.72 12.52 9.13
CA SER A 315 3.66 11.07 8.90
C SER A 315 3.58 10.73 7.41
N VAL A 316 2.77 11.46 6.63
CA VAL A 316 2.71 11.30 5.18
C VAL A 316 4.06 11.61 4.55
N PHE A 317 4.70 12.72 4.94
CA PHE A 317 6.00 13.13 4.42
C PHE A 317 7.07 12.06 4.65
N GLU A 318 7.19 11.53 5.87
CA GLU A 318 8.13 10.45 6.21
C GLU A 318 7.92 9.23 5.31
N GLU A 319 6.68 8.87 5.02
CA GLU A 319 6.39 7.77 4.10
C GLU A 319 6.73 8.09 2.65
N LEU A 320 6.49 9.33 2.18
CA LEU A 320 6.90 9.75 0.82
C LEU A 320 8.42 9.67 0.62
N LEU A 321 9.23 9.76 1.68
CA LEU A 321 10.68 9.55 1.60
C LEU A 321 11.04 8.09 1.23
N HIS A 322 10.22 7.13 1.65
CA HIS A 322 10.45 5.70 1.44
C HIS A 322 9.85 5.15 0.14
N ILE A 323 8.96 5.91 -0.52
CA ILE A 323 8.40 5.53 -1.83
C ILE A 323 9.47 5.70 -2.91
N LYS A 324 10.02 4.56 -3.39
CA LYS A 324 11.03 4.52 -4.46
C LYS A 324 10.61 5.25 -5.74
N ALA A 325 9.32 5.20 -6.09
CA ALA A 325 8.75 5.90 -7.24
C ALA A 325 8.97 7.43 -7.17
N LEU A 326 9.07 8.00 -5.97
CA LEU A 326 9.29 9.42 -5.75
C LEU A 326 10.77 9.76 -5.43
N SER A 327 11.68 8.79 -5.53
CA SER A 327 13.10 8.99 -5.18
C SER A 327 13.78 10.11 -5.97
N HIS A 328 13.29 10.38 -7.18
CA HIS A 328 13.75 11.45 -8.05
C HIS A 328 13.30 12.86 -7.63
N LEU A 329 12.37 12.99 -6.67
CA LEU A 329 11.89 14.26 -6.14
C LEU A 329 12.68 14.66 -4.89
N SER A 330 13.01 15.94 -4.77
CA SER A 330 13.63 16.51 -3.59
C SER A 330 12.74 16.42 -2.35
N ASN A 331 13.37 16.41 -1.18
CA ASN A 331 12.65 16.37 0.11
C ASN A 331 11.75 17.58 0.30
N SER A 332 12.15 18.75 -0.21
CA SER A 332 11.31 19.96 -0.17
C SER A 332 10.01 19.77 -0.95
N VAL A 333 10.08 19.19 -2.16
CA VAL A 333 8.89 18.89 -2.96
C VAL A 333 8.00 17.85 -2.26
N LYS A 334 8.57 16.76 -1.75
CA LYS A 334 7.80 15.74 -1.00
C LYS A 334 7.08 16.33 0.20
N LYS A 335 7.72 17.28 0.91
CA LYS A 335 7.12 17.97 2.06
C LYS A 335 5.90 18.79 1.66
N GLU A 336 5.95 19.47 0.52
CA GLU A 336 4.79 20.20 -0.01
C GLU A 336 3.68 19.27 -0.49
N LEU A 337 4.04 18.18 -1.16
CA LEU A 337 3.09 17.20 -1.64
C LEU A 337 2.34 16.51 -0.49
N ALA A 338 3.01 16.21 0.64
CA ALA A 338 2.41 15.55 1.79
C ALA A 338 1.12 16.23 2.29
N ALA A 339 1.05 17.56 2.19
CA ALA A 339 -0.12 18.33 2.61
C ALA A 339 -1.36 18.09 1.73
N VAL A 340 -1.18 17.78 0.44
CA VAL A 340 -2.27 17.82 -0.56
C VAL A 340 -2.50 16.50 -1.30
N ILE A 341 -1.56 15.56 -1.21
CA ILE A 341 -1.59 14.32 -1.97
C ILE A 341 -2.74 13.40 -1.51
N ALA A 342 -3.25 12.56 -2.41
CA ALA A 342 -4.28 11.57 -2.12
C ALA A 342 -3.97 10.26 -2.86
N PHE A 343 -4.51 9.14 -2.37
CA PHE A 343 -4.42 7.86 -3.07
C PHE A 343 -5.54 7.68 -4.06
N GLU A 344 -5.25 6.85 -5.06
CA GLU A 344 -6.23 6.38 -6.00
C GLU A 344 -5.84 5.05 -6.61
N SER A 345 -6.76 4.09 -6.56
CA SER A 345 -6.50 2.73 -7.02
C SER A 345 -7.50 2.33 -8.09
N HIS A 346 -7.02 1.65 -9.13
CA HIS A 346 -7.83 1.09 -10.20
C HIS A 346 -7.56 -0.40 -10.26
N LEU A 347 -8.59 -1.21 -10.02
CA LEU A 347 -8.46 -2.67 -9.96
C LEU A 347 -8.66 -3.36 -11.32
N LYS A 348 -9.13 -2.62 -12.34
CA LYS A 348 -9.51 -3.17 -13.63
C LYS A 348 -8.66 -2.57 -14.75
N LYS A 349 -8.13 -3.43 -15.60
CA LYS A 349 -7.58 -3.05 -16.91
C LYS A 349 -8.65 -2.34 -17.75
N GLY A 350 -8.22 -1.39 -18.57
CA GLY A 350 -9.10 -0.65 -19.49
C GLY A 350 -9.91 0.46 -18.82
N THR A 351 -9.66 0.79 -17.56
CA THR A 351 -10.30 1.93 -16.91
C THR A 351 -9.80 3.21 -17.58
N ILE A 352 -10.70 3.86 -18.30
CA ILE A 352 -10.45 5.18 -18.87
C ILE A 352 -10.65 6.18 -17.74
N ARG A 353 -9.60 6.92 -17.45
CA ARG A 353 -9.48 7.66 -16.19
C ARG A 353 -10.34 8.94 -16.17
#